data_AF-X1J0J2-F1
#
_entry.id   AF-X1J0J2-F1
#
_cell.length_a   1.000
_cell.length_b   1.000
_cell.length_c   1.000
_cell.angle_alpha   90.00
_cell.angle_beta   90.00
_cell.angle_gamma   90.00
#
_symmetry.space_group_name_H-M   'P 1'
#
loop_
_entity.id
_entity.type
_entity.pdbx_description
1 polymer ?
#
loop_
_entity_poly.entity_id
_entity_poly.type
_entity_poly.pdbx_seq_one_letter_code
_entity_poly.pdbx_strand_id
1 'polypeptide(L)'
;MEHLVETKVRGAKRVARMIERPEKLLSTILLGNNFVNTAAAALATILAISVWGQERGVLIATIGVTIILLIFCETTPKTIATQHAERLSLALARPIEVISWLFTPFVIVLSWIASRFSKLAGGAPVPRSLASEEEIRTMITVGHKEGTVEEAEAEMLHKVFDFGNR
;
A
#
# COMPACT_ATOMS: atom_id res chain seq x y z
N MET A 1 -0.43 3.39 17.32
CA MET A 1 -1.50 4.29 16.83
C MET A 1 -2.54 4.61 17.90
N GLU A 2 -2.94 3.63 18.72
CA GLU A 2 -3.84 3.84 19.87
C GLU A 2 -3.36 4.95 20.80
N HIS A 3 -2.07 4.95 21.14
CA HIS A 3 -1.43 6.03 21.91
C HIS A 3 -1.62 7.44 21.30
N LEU A 4 -1.56 7.59 19.96
CA LEU A 4 -1.76 8.86 19.26
C LEU A 4 -3.23 9.30 19.26
N VAL A 5 -4.15 8.34 19.31
CA VAL A 5 -5.60 8.60 19.44
C VAL A 5 -5.93 9.05 20.86
N GLU A 6 -5.36 8.39 21.87
CA GLU A 6 -5.51 8.73 23.29
C GLU A 6 -4.96 10.10 23.63
N THR A 7 -3.78 10.44 23.10
CA THR A 7 -3.14 11.77 23.22
C THR A 7 -3.81 12.85 22.35
N LYS A 8 -4.94 12.53 21.70
CA LYS A 8 -5.76 13.44 20.88
C LYS A 8 -5.00 14.15 19.74
N VAL A 9 -4.00 13.48 19.16
CA VAL A 9 -3.26 14.01 18.01
C VAL A 9 -4.19 14.21 16.81
N ARG A 10 -4.10 15.38 16.16
CA ARG A 10 -4.93 15.72 15.00
C ARG A 10 -4.67 14.72 13.86
N GLY A 11 -5.75 14.10 13.36
CA GLY A 11 -5.66 13.13 12.26
C GLY A 11 -5.55 11.67 12.72
N ALA A 12 -5.12 11.40 13.96
CA ALA A 12 -4.90 10.04 14.47
C ALA A 12 -6.15 9.16 14.37
N LYS A 13 -7.32 9.70 14.74
CA LYS A 13 -8.61 8.98 14.60
C LYS A 13 -8.95 8.59 13.15
N ARG A 14 -8.59 9.40 12.16
CA ARG A 14 -8.87 9.09 10.74
C ARG A 14 -7.96 7.98 10.25
N VAL A 15 -6.67 8.12 10.54
CA VAL A 15 -5.68 7.12 10.14
C VAL A 15 -5.96 5.78 10.83
N ALA A 16 -6.37 5.77 12.10
CA ALA A 16 -6.83 4.56 12.78
C ALA A 16 -7.98 3.88 12.02
N ARG A 17 -9.03 4.62 11.65
CA ARG A 17 -10.14 4.09 10.81
C ARG A 17 -9.70 3.61 9.43
N MET A 18 -8.68 4.22 8.84
CA MET A 18 -8.15 3.78 7.55
C MET A 18 -7.40 2.45 7.67
N ILE A 19 -6.65 2.25 8.77
CA ILE A 19 -5.93 1.02 9.07
C ILE A 19 -6.88 -0.14 9.37
N GLU A 20 -8.07 0.12 9.93
CA GLU A 20 -9.12 -0.90 10.10
C GLU A 20 -9.64 -1.48 8.77
N ARG A 21 -9.42 -0.80 7.64
CA ARG A 21 -9.87 -1.22 6.30
C ARG A 21 -8.74 -1.11 5.28
N PRO A 22 -7.65 -1.88 5.44
CA PRO A 22 -6.44 -1.71 4.64
C PRO A 22 -6.70 -1.98 3.15
N GLU A 23 -7.57 -2.95 2.82
CA GLU A 23 -7.94 -3.28 1.44
C GLU A 23 -8.51 -2.08 0.68
N LYS A 24 -9.43 -1.32 1.30
CA LYS A 24 -10.04 -0.14 0.68
C LYS A 24 -9.04 0.99 0.52
N LEU A 25 -8.21 1.21 1.54
CA LEU A 25 -7.15 2.22 1.53
C LEU A 25 -6.14 1.93 0.41
N LEU A 26 -5.58 0.72 0.39
CA LEU A 26 -4.60 0.28 -0.59
C LEU A 26 -5.18 0.33 -2.00
N SER A 27 -6.41 -0.13 -2.19
CA SER A 27 -7.08 -0.07 -3.50
C SER A 27 -7.27 1.37 -3.98
N THR A 28 -7.62 2.29 -3.08
CA THR A 28 -7.74 3.73 -3.41
C THR A 28 -6.40 4.30 -3.86
N ILE A 29 -5.35 4.08 -3.05
CA ILE A 29 -4.01 4.63 -3.31
C ILE A 29 -3.47 4.06 -4.63
N LEU A 30 -3.60 2.76 -4.84
CA LEU A 30 -3.15 2.08 -6.05
C LEU A 30 -3.90 2.59 -7.28
N LEU A 31 -5.23 2.74 -7.20
CA LEU A 31 -6.04 3.30 -8.28
C LEU A 31 -5.61 4.73 -8.62
N GLY A 32 -5.44 5.58 -7.61
CA GLY A 32 -5.03 6.97 -7.82
C GLY A 32 -3.64 7.11 -8.42
N ASN A 33 -2.67 6.37 -7.88
CA ASN A 33 -1.31 6.34 -8.40
C ASN A 33 -1.27 5.88 -9.86
N ASN A 34 -1.95 4.76 -10.17
CA ASN A 34 -2.01 4.24 -11.52
C ASN A 34 -2.71 5.20 -12.47
N PHE A 35 -3.82 5.80 -12.06
CA PHE A 35 -4.52 6.78 -12.88
C PHE A 35 -3.62 7.97 -13.25
N VAL A 36 -2.93 8.56 -12.26
CA VAL A 36 -2.01 9.68 -12.50
C VAL A 36 -0.83 9.26 -13.37
N ASN A 37 -0.21 8.11 -13.11
CA ASN A 37 0.91 7.61 -13.90
C ASN A 37 0.52 7.33 -15.36
N THR A 38 -0.64 6.68 -15.58
CA THR A 38 -1.15 6.42 -16.93
C THR A 38 -1.51 7.71 -17.66
N ALA A 39 -2.17 8.65 -16.99
CA ALA A 39 -2.51 9.95 -17.57
C ALA A 39 -1.24 10.74 -17.94
N ALA A 40 -0.26 10.79 -17.03
CA ALA A 40 1.02 11.45 -17.27
C ALA A 40 1.79 10.80 -18.44
N ALA A 41 1.84 9.46 -18.50
CA ALA A 41 2.45 8.73 -19.60
C ALA A 41 1.78 9.04 -20.94
N ALA A 42 0.45 9.03 -20.99
CA ALA A 42 -0.32 9.32 -22.20
C ALA A 42 -0.07 10.77 -22.68
N LEU A 43 -0.19 11.75 -21.79
CA LEU A 43 0.04 13.16 -22.11
C LEU A 43 1.49 13.42 -22.54
N ALA A 44 2.46 12.85 -21.84
CA ALA A 44 3.87 13.00 -22.18
C ALA A 44 4.20 12.33 -23.53
N THR A 45 3.54 11.22 -23.87
CA THR A 45 3.67 10.57 -25.17
C THR A 45 3.13 11.47 -26.29
N ILE A 46 1.96 12.07 -26.10
CA ILE A 46 1.38 13.03 -27.07
C ILE A 46 2.33 14.21 -27.27
N LEU A 47 2.83 14.79 -26.17
CA LEU A 47 3.79 15.90 -26.24
C LEU A 47 5.09 15.50 -26.96
N ALA A 48 5.63 14.33 -26.65
CA ALA A 48 6.86 13.86 -27.28
C ALA A 48 6.69 13.63 -28.78
N ILE A 49 5.56 13.06 -29.22
CA ILE A 49 5.24 12.91 -30.64
C ILE A 49 5.14 14.27 -31.32
N SER A 50 4.51 15.26 -30.66
CA SER A 50 4.35 16.60 -31.25
C SER A 50 5.68 17.34 -31.46
N VAL A 51 6.70 17.06 -30.63
CA VAL A 51 8.00 17.76 -30.69
C VAL A 51 9.05 16.99 -31.50
N TRP A 52 9.11 15.67 -31.37
CA TRP A 52 10.16 14.84 -31.98
C TRP A 52 9.67 13.99 -33.17
N GLY A 53 8.39 14.09 -33.54
CA GLY A 53 7.77 13.27 -34.57
C GLY A 53 7.39 11.88 -34.07
N GLN A 54 6.63 11.13 -34.86
CA GLN A 54 5.98 9.90 -34.40
C GLN A 54 6.97 8.80 -33.98
N GLU A 55 7.96 8.47 -34.82
CA GLU A 55 8.88 7.36 -34.53
C GLU A 55 9.82 7.66 -33.35
N ARG A 56 10.46 8.84 -33.36
CA ARG A 56 11.41 9.23 -32.30
C ARG A 56 10.68 9.64 -31.02
N GLY A 57 9.54 10.31 -31.14
CA GLY A 57 8.72 10.75 -30.02
C GLY A 57 8.17 9.59 -29.19
N VAL A 58 7.71 8.50 -29.82
CA VAL A 58 7.29 7.29 -29.09
C VAL A 58 8.45 6.66 -28.34
N LEU A 59 9.63 6.53 -28.96
CA LEU A 59 10.80 5.93 -28.31
C LEU A 59 11.30 6.79 -27.13
N ILE A 60 11.41 8.11 -27.33
CA ILE A 60 11.82 9.06 -26.31
C ILE A 60 10.81 9.08 -25.15
N ALA A 61 9.51 9.09 -25.45
CA ALA A 61 8.48 9.02 -24.42
C ALA A 61 8.58 7.71 -23.63
N THR A 62 8.65 6.58 -24.32
CA THR A 62 8.67 5.26 -23.68
C THR A 62 9.83 5.15 -22.69
N ILE A 63 11.05 5.54 -23.09
CA ILE A 63 12.22 5.42 -22.22
C ILE A 63 12.23 6.55 -21.18
N GLY A 64 12.13 7.80 -21.64
CA GLY A 64 12.28 8.98 -20.79
C GLY A 64 11.17 9.12 -19.76
N VAL A 65 9.91 8.96 -20.18
CA VAL A 65 8.76 9.09 -19.26
C VAL A 65 8.75 7.96 -18.25
N THR A 66 9.12 6.73 -18.65
CA THR A 66 9.23 5.60 -17.70
C THR A 66 10.26 5.91 -16.60
N ILE A 67 11.46 6.39 -16.97
CA ILE A 67 12.49 6.75 -15.98
C ILE A 67 11.98 7.87 -15.06
N ILE A 68 11.36 8.91 -15.62
CA ILE A 68 10.83 10.04 -14.85
C ILE A 68 9.74 9.57 -13.87
N LEU A 69 8.76 8.80 -14.33
CA LEU A 69 7.68 8.31 -13.48
C LEU A 69 8.21 7.38 -12.39
N LEU A 70 9.13 6.47 -12.73
CA LEU A 70 9.70 5.54 -11.75
C LEU A 70 10.47 6.28 -10.65
N ILE A 71 11.26 7.30 -10.99
CA ILE A 71 12.02 8.05 -9.99
C ILE A 71 11.08 8.95 -9.20
N PHE A 72 10.39 9.87 -9.89
CA PHE A 72 9.73 11.00 -9.23
C PHE A 72 8.28 10.73 -8.81
N CYS A 73 7.57 9.82 -9.47
CA CYS A 73 6.15 9.57 -9.20
C CYS A 73 5.92 8.27 -8.43
N GLU A 74 6.84 7.31 -8.51
CA GLU A 74 6.66 6.00 -7.90
C GLU A 74 7.67 5.71 -6.78
N THR A 75 8.95 5.55 -7.10
CA THR A 75 9.95 5.00 -6.16
C THR A 75 10.27 6.01 -5.08
N THR A 76 10.68 7.24 -5.43
CA THR A 76 11.07 8.24 -4.44
C THR A 76 9.91 8.63 -3.51
N PRO A 77 8.68 8.94 -4.00
CA PRO A 77 7.58 9.26 -3.11
C PRO A 77 7.21 8.11 -2.17
N LYS A 78 7.26 6.86 -2.67
CA LYS A 78 6.97 5.67 -1.86
C LYS A 78 8.02 5.45 -0.78
N THR A 79 9.30 5.65 -1.10
CA THR A 79 10.39 5.59 -0.10
C THR A 79 10.23 6.66 0.98
N ILE A 80 9.92 7.91 0.60
CA ILE A 80 9.69 9.00 1.56
C ILE A 80 8.47 8.70 2.44
N ALA A 81 7.39 8.17 1.84
CA ALA A 81 6.18 7.77 2.54
C ALA A 81 6.46 6.70 3.60
N THR A 82 7.30 5.71 3.30
CA THR A 82 7.70 4.67 4.26
C THR A 82 8.59 5.24 5.36
N GLN A 83 9.58 6.06 5.02
CA GLN A 83 10.51 6.64 6.02
C GLN A 83 9.82 7.62 6.99
N HIS A 84 8.78 8.32 6.54
CA HIS A 84 8.07 9.33 7.33
C HIS A 84 6.58 8.95 7.53
N ALA A 85 6.29 7.65 7.66
CA ALA A 85 4.95 7.10 7.66
C ALA A 85 4.03 7.74 8.72
N GLU A 86 4.50 7.96 9.94
CA GLU A 86 3.69 8.56 11.01
C GLU A 86 3.30 10.01 10.68
N ARG A 87 4.28 10.86 10.37
CA ARG A 87 4.04 12.28 10.08
C ARG A 87 3.19 12.47 8.82
N LEU A 88 3.49 11.72 7.75
CA LEU A 88 2.78 11.82 6.49
C LEU A 88 1.37 11.23 6.57
N SER A 89 1.18 10.12 7.28
CA SER A 89 -0.16 9.55 7.47
C SER A 89 -1.08 10.53 8.19
N LEU A 90 -0.60 11.22 9.23
CA LEU A 90 -1.38 12.24 9.95
C LEU A 90 -1.67 13.48 9.08
N ALA A 91 -0.67 13.97 8.34
CA ALA A 91 -0.81 15.14 7.47
C ALA A 91 -1.75 14.88 6.28
N LEU A 92 -1.61 13.71 5.65
CA LEU A 92 -2.37 13.30 4.45
C LEU A 92 -3.67 12.58 4.79
N ALA A 93 -3.98 12.36 6.07
CA ALA A 93 -5.19 11.70 6.53
C ALA A 93 -6.47 12.29 5.91
N ARG A 94 -6.59 13.63 5.84
CA ARG A 94 -7.80 14.25 5.28
C ARG A 94 -7.85 14.15 3.75
N PRO A 95 -6.78 14.52 3.00
CA PRO A 95 -6.75 14.31 1.55
C PRO A 95 -7.09 12.89 1.14
N ILE A 96 -6.48 11.90 1.81
CA ILE A 96 -6.71 10.48 1.52
C ILE A 96 -8.17 10.10 1.80
N GLU A 97 -8.78 10.59 2.89
CA GLU A 97 -10.19 10.30 3.22
C GLU A 97 -11.14 10.80 2.13
N VAL A 98 -10.88 12.00 1.60
CA VAL A 98 -11.67 12.61 0.52
C VAL A 98 -11.49 11.82 -0.79
N ILE A 99 -10.25 11.48 -1.16
CA ILE A 99 -9.96 10.70 -2.36
C ILE A 99 -10.57 9.29 -2.24
N SER A 100 -10.46 8.64 -1.07
CA SER A 100 -11.10 7.35 -0.79
C SER A 100 -12.61 7.43 -0.93
N TRP A 101 -13.25 8.51 -0.48
CA TRP A 101 -14.69 8.70 -0.67
C TRP A 101 -15.02 8.85 -2.16
N LEU A 102 -14.30 9.70 -2.88
CA LEU A 102 -14.50 9.93 -4.32
C LEU A 102 -14.31 8.64 -5.15
N PHE A 103 -13.31 7.83 -4.81
CA PHE A 103 -12.97 6.61 -5.54
C PHE A 103 -13.72 5.37 -5.03
N THR A 104 -14.47 5.47 -3.94
CA THR A 104 -15.28 4.35 -3.41
C THR A 104 -16.13 3.64 -4.47
N PRO A 105 -16.91 4.31 -5.35
CA PRO A 105 -17.69 3.61 -6.37
C PRO A 105 -16.83 2.78 -7.33
N PHE A 106 -15.67 3.30 -7.75
CA PHE A 106 -14.74 2.60 -8.63
C PHE A 106 -14.09 1.41 -7.93
N VAL A 107 -13.69 1.58 -6.67
CA VAL A 107 -13.11 0.49 -5.87
C VAL A 107 -14.12 -0.65 -5.70
N ILE A 108 -15.41 -0.35 -5.43
CA ILE A 108 -16.46 -1.39 -5.31
C ILE A 108 -16.60 -2.18 -6.60
N VAL A 109 -16.64 -1.51 -7.75
CA VAL A 109 -16.73 -2.16 -9.07
C VAL A 109 -15.50 -3.04 -9.32
N LEU A 110 -14.30 -2.51 -9.06
CA LEU A 110 -13.06 -3.24 -9.29
C LEU A 110 -12.93 -4.45 -8.37
N SER A 111 -13.28 -4.32 -7.09
CA SER A 111 -13.33 -5.44 -6.13
C SER A 111 -14.35 -6.50 -6.55
N TRP A 112 -15.50 -6.08 -7.08
CA TRP A 112 -16.49 -7.02 -7.62
C TRP A 112 -15.91 -7.80 -8.80
N ILE A 113 -15.29 -7.12 -9.77
CA ILE A 113 -14.63 -7.77 -10.92
C ILE A 113 -13.52 -8.73 -10.45
N ALA A 114 -12.63 -8.27 -9.58
CA ALA A 114 -11.53 -9.07 -9.03
C ALA A 114 -12.04 -10.32 -8.30
N SER A 115 -13.11 -10.20 -7.51
CA SER A 115 -13.72 -11.33 -6.81
C SER A 115 -14.32 -12.37 -7.77
N ARG A 116 -14.83 -11.94 -8.93
CA ARG A 116 -15.36 -12.85 -9.96
C ARG A 116 -14.24 -13.61 -10.65
N PHE A 117 -13.16 -12.92 -11.03
CA PHE A 117 -11.98 -13.57 -11.60
C PHE A 117 -11.32 -14.52 -10.60
N SER A 118 -11.18 -14.13 -9.34
CA SER A 118 -10.61 -14.98 -8.29
C SER A 118 -11.43 -16.25 -8.09
N LYS A 119 -12.77 -16.15 -8.02
CA LYS A 119 -13.66 -17.33 -7.96
C LYS A 119 -13.52 -18.23 -9.19
N LEU A 120 -13.36 -17.66 -10.37
CA LEU A 120 -13.18 -18.42 -11.60
C LEU A 120 -11.81 -19.13 -11.65
N ALA A 121 -10.79 -18.54 -11.02
CA ALA A 121 -9.46 -19.11 -10.87
C ALA A 121 -9.32 -20.08 -9.68
N GLY A 122 -10.40 -20.41 -8.98
CA GLY A 122 -10.40 -21.34 -7.85
C GLY A 122 -10.01 -20.73 -6.49
N GLY A 123 -9.96 -19.39 -6.37
CA GLY A 123 -9.69 -18.70 -5.12
C GLY A 123 -10.83 -18.86 -4.10
N ALA A 124 -10.52 -19.47 -2.95
CA ALA A 124 -11.39 -19.42 -1.77
C ALA A 124 -11.26 -18.05 -1.09
N PRO A 125 -12.33 -17.50 -0.49
CA PRO A 125 -12.22 -16.31 0.34
C PRO A 125 -11.25 -16.60 1.49
N VAL A 126 -10.15 -15.85 1.55
CA VAL A 126 -9.19 -15.95 2.66
C VAL A 126 -9.95 -15.61 3.94
N PRO A 127 -10.10 -16.54 4.90
CA PRO A 127 -10.67 -16.19 6.19
C PRO A 127 -9.80 -15.11 6.81
N ARG A 128 -10.44 -14.07 7.38
CA ARG A 128 -9.74 -13.02 8.15
C ARG A 128 -9.18 -13.63 9.45
N SER A 129 -8.17 -14.48 9.34
CA SER A 129 -7.27 -14.71 10.47
C SER A 129 -6.42 -13.46 10.60
N LEU A 130 -6.39 -12.87 11.80
CA LEU A 130 -5.62 -11.63 12.05
C LEU A 130 -4.11 -11.84 11.84
N ALA A 131 -3.64 -13.07 11.95
CA ALA A 131 -2.36 -13.56 11.46
C ALA A 131 -2.40 -15.11 11.42
N SER A 132 -1.66 -15.75 10.53
CA SER A 132 -1.37 -17.20 10.67
C SER A 132 -0.32 -17.44 11.77
N GLU A 133 -0.22 -18.67 12.28
CA GLU A 133 0.86 -19.05 13.20
C GLU A 133 2.24 -18.71 12.60
N GLU A 134 2.45 -19.03 11.32
CA GLU A 134 3.64 -18.64 10.55
C GLU A 134 3.89 -17.13 10.54
N GLU A 135 2.85 -16.32 10.38
CA GLU A 135 2.98 -14.86 10.38
C GLU A 135 3.37 -14.33 11.76
N ILE A 136 2.77 -14.88 12.84
CA ILE A 136 3.14 -14.52 14.21
C ILE A 136 4.58 -14.94 14.50
N ARG A 137 4.97 -16.16 14.08
CA ARG A 137 6.35 -16.65 14.19
C ARG A 137 7.33 -15.73 13.46
N THR A 138 6.96 -15.28 12.27
CA THR A 138 7.75 -14.34 11.46
C THR A 138 7.90 -12.99 12.16
N MET A 139 6.83 -12.44 12.73
CA MET A 139 6.87 -11.17 13.49
C MET A 139 7.83 -11.26 14.69
N ILE A 140 7.82 -12.37 15.43
CA ILE A 140 8.73 -12.60 16.56
C ILE A 140 10.19 -12.63 16.08
N THR A 141 10.47 -13.34 14.99
CA THR A 141 11.83 -13.42 14.42
C THR A 141 12.32 -12.06 13.92
N VAL A 142 11.45 -11.27 13.28
CA VAL A 142 11.79 -9.91 12.84
C VAL A 142 12.06 -9.01 14.05
N GLY A 143 11.20 -9.05 15.07
CA GLY A 143 11.37 -8.27 16.30
C GLY A 143 12.70 -8.56 17.01
N HIS A 144 13.13 -9.83 17.03
CA HIS A 144 14.44 -10.23 17.55
C HIS A 144 15.59 -9.65 16.72
N LYS A 145 15.52 -9.73 15.38
CA LYS A 145 16.55 -9.17 14.49
C LYS A 145 16.67 -7.65 14.58
N GLU A 146 15.55 -6.96 14.78
CA GLU A 146 15.51 -5.50 14.94
C GLU A 146 15.84 -5.04 16.37
N GLY A 147 16.11 -5.97 17.29
CA GLY A 147 16.45 -5.67 18.69
C GLY A 147 15.28 -5.15 19.53
N THR A 148 14.04 -5.33 19.04
CA THR A 148 12.82 -4.93 19.75
C THR A 148 12.28 -6.03 20.67
N VAL A 149 12.76 -7.28 20.49
CA VAL A 149 12.43 -8.46 21.30
C VAL A 149 13.74 -9.12 21.74
N GLU A 150 13.88 -9.41 23.02
CA GLU A 150 15.08 -10.07 23.55
C GLU A 150 15.14 -11.55 23.09
N GLU A 151 16.34 -12.12 23.01
CA GLU A 151 16.53 -13.51 22.55
C GLU A 151 15.76 -14.52 23.41
N ALA A 152 15.78 -14.33 24.74
CA ALA A 152 15.06 -15.16 25.69
C ALA A 152 13.53 -15.07 25.52
N GLU A 153 13.00 -13.89 25.19
CA GLU A 153 11.58 -13.68 24.93
C GLU A 153 11.14 -14.34 23.62
N ALA A 154 11.94 -14.18 22.55
CA ALA A 154 11.67 -14.82 21.27
C ALA A 154 11.67 -16.35 21.39
N GLU A 155 12.63 -16.92 22.13
CA GLU A 155 12.71 -18.36 22.37
C GLU A 155 11.51 -18.88 23.19
N MET A 156 11.07 -18.13 24.20
CA MET A 156 9.88 -18.46 24.99
C MET A 156 8.63 -18.48 24.10
N LEU A 157 8.43 -17.44 23.27
CA LEU A 157 7.26 -17.33 22.40
C LEU A 157 7.21 -18.47 21.38
N HIS A 158 8.34 -18.85 20.77
CA HIS A 158 8.41 -19.99 19.88
C HIS A 158 8.03 -21.30 20.58
N LYS A 159 8.51 -21.52 21.81
CA LYS A 159 8.17 -22.72 22.60
C LYS A 159 6.67 -22.81 22.89
N VAL A 160 6.00 -21.69 23.20
CA VAL A 160 4.54 -21.68 23.45
C VAL A 160 3.75 -22.20 22.25
N PHE A 161 4.13 -21.84 21.02
CA PHE A 161 3.50 -22.37 19.82
C PHE A 161 3.79 -23.86 19.61
N ASP A 162 5.02 -24.30 19.89
CA ASP A 162 5.39 -25.72 19.80
C ASP A 162 4.65 -26.61 20.83
N PHE A 163 4.23 -26.05 21.96
CA PHE A 163 3.41 -26.74 22.97
C PHE A 163 1.94 -26.89 22.57
N GLY A 164 1.37 -25.94 21.82
CA GLY A 164 -0.04 -25.97 21.39
C GLY A 164 -0.35 -27.00 20.31
N ASN A 165 0.68 -27.51 19.62
CA ASN A 165 0.59 -28.50 18.54
C ASN A 165 0.77 -29.96 19.04
N ARG A 166 0.56 -30.22 20.33
CA ARG A 166 0.63 -31.55 20.97
C ARG A 166 -0.70 -31.97 21.60
#